data_AF-A0A1G7QIY6-F1
#
_entry.id   AF-A0A1G7QIY6-F1
#
_cell.length_a   1.000
_cell.length_b   1.000
_cell.length_c   1.000
_cell.angle_alpha   90.00
_cell.angle_beta   90.00
_cell.angle_gamma   90.00
#
_symmetry.space_group_name_H-M   'P 1'
#
loop_
_entity.id
_entity.type
_entity.pdbx_description
1 polymer ?
#
loop_
_entity_poly.entity_id
_entity_poly.type
_entity_poly.pdbx_seq_one_letter_code
_entity_poly.pdbx_strand_id
1 'polypeptide(L)'
;MKAILHKEFMMNYKRDKFLFISLILLGMFLSNSVQIPIILPIYFTMIYPVFTTIKEDFKKNGALINSLPIRPRKIILAKYLYTILMASVFFITVILINYYHPYFKANTLSEILISVVSSLGIVSLCYMLYYSFGKKVIELYQYFMISLIINNIMAAAEEDYGTLFGGFSKFANQFSADNLIKPLGLFLVIALIVAYIIAIRFYGKKDF
;
A
#
# COMPACT_ATOMS: atom_id res chain seq x y z
N MET A 1 -5.47 15.46 16.32
CA MET A 1 -5.07 14.32 15.47
C MET A 1 -5.31 12.98 16.14
N LYS A 2 -4.92 12.80 17.41
CA LYS A 2 -5.14 11.54 18.18
C LYS A 2 -6.56 10.96 18.04
N ALA A 3 -7.60 11.77 18.26
CA ALA A 3 -8.99 11.30 18.14
C ALA A 3 -9.38 10.83 16.72
N ILE A 4 -8.86 11.49 15.69
CA ILE A 4 -9.16 11.15 14.27
C ILE A 4 -8.45 9.83 13.91
N LEU A 5 -7.18 9.66 14.31
CA LEU A 5 -6.45 8.41 14.14
C LEU A 5 -7.09 7.25 14.90
N HIS A 6 -7.53 7.49 16.13
CA HIS A 6 -8.22 6.48 16.93
C HIS A 6 -9.55 6.05 16.30
N LYS A 7 -10.29 6.99 15.71
CA LYS A 7 -11.48 6.67 14.89
C LYS A 7 -11.13 5.78 13.71
N GLU A 8 -10.09 6.12 12.92
CA GLU A 8 -9.69 5.28 11.78
C GLU A 8 -9.31 3.87 12.23
N PHE A 9 -8.65 3.74 13.39
CA PHE A 9 -8.34 2.45 14.00
C PHE A 9 -9.60 1.66 14.36
N MET A 10 -10.53 2.26 15.12
CA MET A 10 -11.76 1.59 15.54
C MET A 10 -12.64 1.18 14.34
N MET A 11 -12.66 1.98 13.27
CA MET A 11 -13.42 1.68 12.06
C MET A 11 -12.84 0.51 11.27
N ASN A 12 -11.52 0.32 11.30
CA ASN A 12 -10.82 -0.66 10.48
C ASN A 12 -10.33 -1.88 11.26
N TYR A 13 -10.35 -1.88 12.60
CA TYR A 13 -9.79 -2.93 13.47
C TYR A 13 -10.07 -4.37 13.02
N LYS A 14 -11.34 -4.72 12.74
CA LYS A 14 -11.70 -6.08 12.29
C LYS A 14 -11.04 -6.46 10.96
N ARG A 15 -10.93 -5.50 10.05
CA ARG A 15 -10.28 -5.67 8.75
C ARG A 15 -8.77 -5.71 8.91
N ASP A 16 -8.20 -4.84 9.73
CA ASP A 16 -6.76 -4.81 9.98
C ASP A 16 -6.30 -6.15 10.55
N LYS A 17 -7.08 -6.70 11.51
CA LYS A 17 -6.87 -8.05 12.02
C LYS A 17 -6.97 -9.12 10.92
N PHE A 18 -7.99 -9.04 10.07
CA PHE A 18 -8.17 -9.98 8.95
C PHE A 18 -7.00 -9.94 7.96
N LEU A 19 -6.60 -8.73 7.52
CA LEU A 19 -5.48 -8.53 6.60
C LEU A 19 -4.15 -8.96 7.22
N PHE A 20 -3.97 -8.73 8.51
CA PHE A 20 -2.79 -9.18 9.22
C PHE A 20 -2.70 -10.71 9.27
N ILE A 21 -3.80 -11.39 9.60
CA ILE A 21 -3.85 -12.85 9.63
C ILE A 21 -3.65 -13.42 8.22
N SER A 22 -4.29 -12.84 7.20
CA SER A 22 -4.14 -13.34 5.83
C SER A 22 -2.73 -13.10 5.27
N LEU A 23 -2.05 -12.02 5.66
CA LEU A 23 -0.64 -11.81 5.34
C LEU A 23 0.22 -12.95 5.89
N ILE A 24 0.02 -13.34 7.14
CA ILE A 24 0.79 -14.42 7.77
C ILE A 24 0.50 -15.76 7.08
N LEU A 25 -0.78 -16.09 6.87
CA LEU A 25 -1.18 -17.36 6.24
C LEU A 25 -0.68 -17.46 4.79
N LEU A 26 -0.85 -16.40 4.00
CA LEU A 26 -0.35 -16.37 2.63
C LEU A 26 1.18 -16.39 2.60
N GLY A 27 1.83 -15.69 3.53
CA GLY A 27 3.29 -15.71 3.66
C GLY A 27 3.82 -17.11 3.94
N MET A 28 3.16 -17.88 4.82
CA MET A 28 3.49 -19.28 5.10
C MET A 28 3.19 -20.22 3.92
N PHE A 29 2.12 -19.95 3.16
CA PHE A 29 1.77 -20.80 2.01
C PHE A 29 2.66 -20.55 0.80
N LEU A 30 3.03 -19.28 0.56
CA LEU A 30 3.84 -18.84 -0.57
C LEU A 30 5.34 -18.79 -0.24
N SER A 31 5.74 -19.19 0.96
CA SER A 31 7.16 -19.33 1.27
C SER A 31 7.72 -20.49 0.47
N ASN A 32 8.42 -20.19 -0.62
CA ASN A 32 9.40 -21.13 -1.14
C ASN A 32 10.46 -21.30 -0.06
N SER A 33 11.00 -22.50 0.11
CA SER A 33 11.91 -23.00 1.18
C SER A 33 13.07 -22.09 1.64
N VAL A 34 13.22 -20.91 1.04
CA VAL A 34 14.25 -19.91 1.25
C VAL A 34 13.73 -18.62 1.91
N GLN A 35 12.49 -18.14 1.70
CA GLN A 35 12.00 -16.89 2.34
C GLN A 35 10.51 -16.59 2.01
N ILE A 36 9.86 -15.78 2.86
CA ILE A 36 8.61 -15.09 2.49
C ILE A 36 8.93 -13.95 1.51
N PRO A 37 8.26 -13.86 0.34
CA PRO A 37 8.50 -12.78 -0.61
C PRO A 37 8.21 -11.38 -0.04
N ILE A 38 9.18 -10.46 -0.12
CA ILE A 38 9.03 -9.05 0.29
C ILE A 38 7.97 -8.29 -0.51
N ILE A 39 7.56 -8.84 -1.66
CA ILE A 39 6.47 -8.29 -2.50
C ILE A 39 5.09 -8.46 -1.85
N LEU A 40 4.93 -9.44 -0.95
CA LEU A 40 3.67 -9.71 -0.25
C LEU A 40 3.14 -8.49 0.53
N PRO A 41 3.93 -7.84 1.43
CA PRO A 41 3.47 -6.64 2.13
C PRO A 41 3.20 -5.46 1.18
N ILE A 42 3.82 -5.41 0.00
CA ILE A 42 3.49 -4.41 -1.02
C ILE A 42 2.04 -4.60 -1.48
N TYR A 43 1.64 -5.82 -1.85
CA TYR A 43 0.26 -6.10 -2.27
C TYR A 43 -0.78 -5.76 -1.20
N PHE A 44 -0.49 -6.08 0.06
CA PHE A 44 -1.36 -5.71 1.16
C PHE A 44 -1.48 -4.19 1.32
N THR A 45 -0.36 -3.47 1.21
CA THR A 45 -0.34 -2.01 1.26
C THR A 45 -1.07 -1.37 0.08
N MET A 46 -0.98 -1.97 -1.11
CA MET A 46 -1.67 -1.53 -2.32
C MET A 46 -3.20 -1.62 -2.22
N ILE A 47 -3.72 -2.74 -1.69
CA ILE A 47 -5.17 -2.96 -1.62
C ILE A 47 -5.77 -2.23 -0.39
N TYR A 48 -4.96 -1.88 0.60
CA TYR A 48 -5.42 -1.27 1.84
C TYR A 48 -6.23 0.04 1.65
N PRO A 49 -5.75 1.04 0.90
CA PRO A 49 -6.53 2.25 0.60
C PRO A 49 -7.89 1.96 -0.04
N VAL A 50 -7.95 0.98 -0.95
CA VAL A 50 -9.18 0.59 -1.66
C VAL A 50 -10.23 0.12 -0.67
N PHE A 51 -9.86 -0.79 0.23
CA PHE A 51 -10.79 -1.31 1.21
C PHE A 51 -11.27 -0.23 2.19
N THR A 52 -10.38 0.67 2.63
CA THR A 52 -10.71 1.72 3.59
C THR A 52 -11.60 2.82 3.00
N THR A 53 -11.37 3.22 1.76
CA THR A 53 -12.11 4.28 1.06
C THR A 53 -13.49 3.83 0.55
N ILE A 54 -13.60 2.65 -0.08
CA ILE A 54 -14.88 2.15 -0.62
C ILE A 54 -15.98 2.11 0.46
N LYS A 55 -15.64 1.72 1.70
CA LYS A 55 -16.62 1.63 2.79
C LYS A 55 -17.14 2.99 3.28
N GLU A 56 -16.42 4.09 3.06
CA GLU A 56 -16.90 5.42 3.47
C GLU A 56 -18.08 5.87 2.64
N ASP A 57 -18.04 5.59 1.33
CA ASP A 57 -19.14 5.89 0.41
C ASP A 57 -20.36 5.00 0.72
N PHE A 58 -20.16 3.73 1.08
CA PHE A 58 -21.27 2.82 1.40
C PHE A 58 -21.96 3.09 2.75
N LYS A 59 -21.25 3.61 3.75
CA LYS A 59 -21.81 3.75 5.12
C LYS A 59 -22.50 5.08 5.42
N LYS A 60 -22.63 6.00 4.46
CA LYS A 60 -23.05 7.41 4.69
C LYS A 60 -22.21 8.14 5.77
N ASN A 61 -21.10 7.54 6.22
CA ASN A 61 -20.24 8.11 7.25
C ASN A 61 -19.55 9.40 6.76
N GLY A 62 -19.37 9.56 5.44
CA GLY A 62 -18.84 10.80 4.87
C GLY A 62 -19.67 12.04 5.24
N ALA A 63 -21.00 11.94 5.21
CA ALA A 63 -21.89 13.05 5.58
C ALA A 63 -21.82 13.40 7.07
N LEU A 64 -21.63 12.39 7.93
CA LEU A 64 -21.55 12.53 9.40
C LEU A 64 -20.17 13.00 9.86
N ILE A 65 -19.12 12.72 9.09
CA ILE A 65 -17.76 13.24 9.31
C ILE A 65 -17.65 14.68 8.80
N ASN A 66 -18.30 14.99 7.68
CA ASN A 66 -18.34 16.34 7.10
C ASN A 66 -19.20 17.33 7.92
N SER A 67 -20.11 16.84 8.78
CA SER A 67 -20.85 17.68 9.72
C SER A 67 -20.07 18.05 10.98
N LEU A 68 -18.92 17.42 11.22
CA LEU A 68 -18.03 17.80 12.31
C LEU A 68 -17.16 19.00 11.88
N PRO A 69 -16.83 19.94 12.79
CA PRO A 69 -15.98 21.11 12.50
C PRO A 69 -14.50 20.74 12.35
N ILE A 70 -14.20 19.74 11.51
CA ILE A 70 -12.88 19.21 11.27
C ILE A 70 -12.43 19.64 9.87
N ARG A 71 -11.28 20.32 9.80
CA ARG A 71 -10.70 20.74 8.52
C ARG A 71 -10.45 19.51 7.62
N PRO A 72 -10.86 19.54 6.33
CA PRO A 72 -10.67 18.45 5.37
C PRO A 72 -9.23 17.90 5.31
N ARG A 73 -8.24 18.80 5.44
CA ARG A 73 -6.80 18.45 5.50
C ARG A 73 -6.45 17.45 6.60
N LYS A 74 -7.09 17.55 7.78
CA LYS A 74 -6.83 16.65 8.93
C LYS A 74 -7.38 15.25 8.70
N ILE A 75 -8.48 15.14 7.94
CA ILE A 75 -9.10 13.85 7.61
C ILE A 75 -8.21 13.09 6.61
N ILE A 76 -7.77 13.76 5.54
CA ILE A 76 -6.86 13.17 4.54
C ILE A 76 -5.54 12.77 5.20
N LEU A 77 -4.95 13.67 6.01
CA LEU A 77 -3.69 13.37 6.72
C LEU A 77 -3.83 12.14 7.61
N ALA A 78 -4.95 12.01 8.35
CA ALA A 78 -5.17 10.85 9.20
C ALA A 78 -5.20 9.54 8.38
N LYS A 79 -5.78 9.54 7.18
CA LYS A 79 -5.83 8.37 6.30
C LYS A 79 -4.47 7.98 5.76
N TYR A 80 -3.69 8.96 5.30
CA TYR A 80 -2.31 8.72 4.89
C TYR A 80 -1.48 8.16 6.04
N LEU A 81 -1.51 8.80 7.21
CA LEU A 81 -0.77 8.34 8.39
C LEU A 81 -1.20 6.93 8.82
N TYR A 82 -2.51 6.66 8.82
CA TYR A 82 -3.03 5.35 9.21
C TYR A 82 -2.60 4.25 8.23
N THR A 83 -2.68 4.51 6.93
CA THR A 83 -2.21 3.57 5.91
C THR A 83 -0.70 3.35 5.97
N ILE A 84 0.09 4.39 6.22
CA ILE A 84 1.55 4.27 6.40
C ILE A 84 1.87 3.43 7.65
N LEU A 85 1.15 3.62 8.76
CA LEU A 85 1.30 2.81 9.96
C LEU A 85 0.99 1.33 9.68
N MET A 86 -0.12 1.05 8.99
CA MET A 86 -0.49 -0.32 8.63
C MET A 86 0.50 -0.97 7.64
N ALA A 87 0.96 -0.23 6.64
CA ALA A 87 2.03 -0.67 5.75
C ALA A 87 3.29 -1.04 6.55
N SER A 88 3.70 -0.18 7.49
CA SER A 88 4.85 -0.43 8.35
C SER A 88 4.68 -1.72 9.16
N VAL A 89 3.48 -1.97 9.71
CA VAL A 89 3.17 -3.23 10.42
C VAL A 89 3.32 -4.43 9.49
N PHE A 90 2.81 -4.38 8.25
CA PHE A 90 2.96 -5.47 7.29
C PHE A 90 4.42 -5.75 6.94
N PHE A 91 5.20 -4.70 6.65
CA PHE A 91 6.63 -4.82 6.35
C PHE A 91 7.42 -5.38 7.54
N ILE A 92 7.25 -4.80 8.73
CA ILE A 92 7.94 -5.26 9.94
C ILE A 92 7.63 -6.74 10.18
N THR A 93 6.38 -7.15 10.02
CA THR A 93 5.98 -8.55 10.23
C THR A 93 6.74 -9.51 9.32
N VAL A 94 6.79 -9.22 8.02
CA VAL A 94 7.50 -10.08 7.05
C VAL A 94 9.01 -10.06 7.28
N ILE A 95 9.59 -8.88 7.56
CA ILE A 95 11.02 -8.75 7.87
C ILE A 95 11.38 -9.57 9.12
N LEU A 96 10.60 -9.47 10.19
CA LEU A 96 10.84 -10.21 11.42
C LEU A 96 10.70 -11.72 11.20
N ILE A 97 9.69 -12.18 10.44
CA ILE A 97 9.56 -13.62 10.13
C ILE A 97 10.77 -14.12 9.34
N ASN A 98 11.19 -13.40 8.29
CA ASN A 98 12.35 -13.80 7.49
C ASN A 98 13.67 -13.73 8.27
N TYR A 99 13.77 -12.83 9.26
CA TYR A 99 14.96 -12.70 10.09
C TYR A 99 15.06 -13.79 11.17
N TYR A 100 13.95 -14.12 11.83
CA TYR A 100 13.94 -15.07 12.94
C TYR A 100 13.73 -16.53 12.52
N HIS A 101 13.17 -16.78 11.35
CA HIS A 101 12.95 -18.15 10.89
C HIS A 101 14.27 -18.79 10.45
N PRO A 102 14.68 -19.93 11.04
CA PRO A 102 16.04 -20.47 10.89
C PRO A 102 16.36 -20.94 9.47
N TYR A 103 15.34 -21.24 8.67
CA TYR A 103 15.50 -21.68 7.29
C TYR A 103 15.33 -20.55 6.26
N PHE A 104 14.98 -19.35 6.70
CA PHE A 104 14.76 -18.23 5.80
C PHE A 104 15.98 -17.33 5.67
N LYS A 105 16.19 -16.83 4.45
CA LYS A 105 17.15 -15.79 4.15
C LYS A 105 16.57 -14.45 4.57
N ALA A 106 17.36 -13.68 5.32
CA ALA A 106 17.01 -12.30 5.63
C ALA A 106 16.96 -11.44 4.37
N ASN A 107 15.97 -10.55 4.30
CA ASN A 107 15.88 -9.59 3.20
C ASN A 107 17.03 -8.59 3.23
N THR A 108 17.52 -8.20 2.06
CA THR A 108 18.54 -7.17 1.95
C THR A 108 17.96 -5.79 2.28
N LEU A 109 18.79 -4.87 2.79
CA LEU A 109 18.36 -3.50 3.08
C LEU A 109 17.82 -2.80 1.83
N SER A 110 18.44 -3.05 0.67
CA SER A 110 18.00 -2.54 -0.63
C SER A 110 16.60 -3.04 -1.01
N GLU A 111 16.30 -4.32 -0.83
CA GLU A 111 14.97 -4.88 -1.10
C GLU A 111 13.91 -4.22 -0.22
N ILE A 112 14.21 -4.05 1.06
CA ILE A 112 13.30 -3.42 2.03
C ILE A 112 13.04 -1.97 1.63
N LEU A 113 14.09 -1.20 1.36
CA LEU A 113 13.97 0.21 0.99
C LEU A 113 13.17 0.39 -0.30
N ILE A 114 13.47 -0.36 -1.36
CA ILE A 114 12.75 -0.30 -2.63
C ILE A 114 11.27 -0.65 -2.42
N SER A 115 10.99 -1.68 -1.63
CA SER A 115 9.62 -2.13 -1.38
C SER A 115 8.80 -1.10 -0.60
N VAL A 116 9.38 -0.53 0.47
CA VAL A 116 8.75 0.54 1.26
C VAL A 116 8.48 1.76 0.38
N VAL A 117 9.50 2.21 -0.36
CA VAL A 117 9.42 3.37 -1.24
C VAL A 117 8.36 3.17 -2.33
N SER A 118 8.32 2.00 -2.97
CA SER A 118 7.30 1.63 -3.95
C SER A 118 5.89 1.67 -3.34
N SER A 119 5.72 1.09 -2.14
CA SER A 119 4.42 1.06 -1.45
C SER A 119 3.89 2.46 -1.14
N LEU A 120 4.77 3.38 -0.72
CA LEU A 120 4.41 4.79 -0.45
C LEU A 120 3.99 5.52 -1.73
N GLY A 121 4.71 5.29 -2.83
CA GLY A 121 4.35 5.82 -4.14
C GLY A 121 2.96 5.39 -4.58
N ILE A 122 2.61 4.13 -4.34
CA ILE A 122 1.32 3.59 -4.72
C ILE A 122 0.19 4.11 -3.83
N VAL A 123 0.40 4.18 -2.51
CA VAL A 123 -0.57 4.78 -1.58
C VAL A 123 -0.88 6.23 -1.96
N SER A 124 0.17 6.98 -2.29
CA SER A 124 0.09 8.35 -2.79
C SER A 124 -0.77 8.47 -4.04
N LEU A 125 -0.47 7.68 -5.08
CA LEU A 125 -1.24 7.65 -6.31
C LEU A 125 -2.70 7.25 -6.07
N CYS A 126 -2.94 6.24 -5.23
CA CYS A 126 -4.28 5.74 -4.95
C CYS A 126 -5.17 6.82 -4.33
N TYR A 127 -4.69 7.49 -3.26
CA TYR A 127 -5.45 8.56 -2.63
C TYR A 127 -5.61 9.79 -3.55
N MET A 128 -4.56 10.15 -4.31
CA MET A 128 -4.67 11.22 -5.30
C MET A 128 -5.80 10.94 -6.31
N LEU A 129 -5.81 9.74 -6.90
CA LEU A 129 -6.81 9.33 -7.87
C LEU A 129 -8.21 9.30 -7.26
N TYR A 130 -8.35 8.76 -6.05
CA TYR A 130 -9.63 8.72 -5.33
C TYR A 130 -10.21 10.11 -5.07
N TYR A 131 -9.41 11.01 -4.51
CA TYR A 131 -9.91 12.33 -4.18
C TYR A 131 -10.19 13.15 -5.44
N SER A 132 -9.40 12.98 -6.51
CA SER A 132 -9.58 13.70 -7.77
C SER A 132 -10.78 13.21 -8.58
N PHE A 133 -10.95 11.89 -8.73
CA PHE A 133 -11.93 11.31 -9.66
C PHE A 133 -13.06 10.54 -8.99
N GLY A 134 -12.99 10.31 -7.67
CA GLY A 134 -14.01 9.61 -6.91
C GLY A 134 -13.97 8.08 -7.06
N LYS A 135 -15.08 7.45 -6.66
CA LYS A 135 -15.17 6.00 -6.46
C LYS A 135 -14.90 5.16 -7.72
N LYS A 136 -15.36 5.62 -8.90
CA LYS A 136 -15.22 4.87 -10.17
C LYS A 136 -13.76 4.53 -10.50
N VAL A 137 -12.84 5.47 -10.23
CA VAL A 137 -11.41 5.26 -10.50
C VAL A 137 -10.77 4.31 -9.48
N ILE A 138 -11.27 4.30 -8.24
CA ILE A 138 -10.84 3.29 -7.25
C ILE A 138 -11.28 1.88 -7.65
N GLU A 139 -12.50 1.72 -8.18
CA GLU A 139 -12.97 0.42 -8.64
C GLU A 139 -12.10 -0.09 -9.80
N LEU A 140 -11.75 0.78 -10.75
CA LEU A 140 -10.83 0.45 -11.84
C LEU A 140 -9.41 0.14 -11.34
N TYR A 141 -8.91 0.91 -10.37
CA TYR A 141 -7.65 0.63 -9.68
C TYR A 141 -7.68 -0.73 -8.99
N GLN A 142 -8.78 -1.09 -8.32
CA GLN A 142 -8.94 -2.40 -7.68
C GLN A 142 -8.85 -3.55 -8.70
N TYR A 143 -9.53 -3.45 -9.84
CA TYR A 143 -9.43 -4.46 -10.90
C TYR A 143 -8.01 -4.56 -11.45
N PHE A 144 -7.34 -3.41 -11.65
CA PHE A 144 -5.94 -3.37 -12.05
C PHE A 144 -5.02 -4.07 -11.04
N MET A 145 -5.21 -3.84 -9.73
CA MET A 145 -4.41 -4.48 -8.69
C MET A 145 -4.67 -5.99 -8.59
N ILE A 146 -5.92 -6.43 -8.70
CA ILE A 146 -6.26 -7.85 -8.71
C ILE A 146 -5.64 -8.53 -9.93
N SER A 147 -5.76 -7.91 -11.11
CA SER A 147 -5.12 -8.41 -12.33
C SER A 147 -3.60 -8.51 -12.16
N LEU A 148 -2.96 -7.51 -11.56
CA LEU A 148 -1.53 -7.54 -11.25
C LEU A 148 -1.17 -8.72 -10.33
N ILE A 149 -1.92 -8.93 -9.25
CA ILE A 149 -1.66 -10.02 -8.30
C ILE A 149 -1.81 -11.38 -8.99
N ILE A 150 -2.89 -11.60 -9.74
CA ILE A 150 -3.13 -12.85 -10.46
C ILE A 150 -2.03 -13.11 -11.48
N ASN A 151 -1.66 -12.10 -12.28
CA ASN A 151 -0.57 -12.22 -13.24
C ASN A 151 0.75 -12.60 -12.55
N ASN A 152 1.06 -12.03 -11.37
CA ASN A 152 2.28 -12.38 -10.64
C ASN A 152 2.24 -13.77 -10.00
N ILE A 153 1.06 -14.25 -9.58
CA ILE A 153 0.91 -15.63 -9.07
C ILE A 153 1.08 -16.63 -10.22
N MET A 154 0.49 -16.37 -11.38
CA MET A 154 0.64 -17.23 -12.57
C MET A 154 2.08 -17.20 -13.09
N ALA A 155 2.71 -16.02 -13.13
CA ALA A 155 4.12 -15.83 -13.45
C ALA A 155 5.08 -16.64 -12.56
N ALA A 156 4.75 -16.78 -11.28
CA ALA A 156 5.55 -17.52 -10.33
C ALA A 156 5.32 -19.04 -10.43
N ALA A 157 4.19 -19.46 -11.00
CA ALA A 157 3.82 -20.86 -11.17
C ALA A 157 4.37 -21.48 -12.47
N GLU A 158 4.61 -20.67 -13.49
CA GLU A 158 5.21 -21.10 -14.75
C GLU A 158 6.61 -20.49 -14.88
N GLU A 159 7.67 -21.32 -14.86
CA GLU A 159 9.08 -20.88 -14.92
C GLU A 159 9.44 -20.06 -16.18
N ASP A 160 8.56 -20.00 -17.20
CA ASP A 160 8.91 -19.57 -18.55
C ASP A 160 8.00 -18.46 -19.15
N TYR A 161 7.03 -17.94 -18.40
CA TYR A 161 6.25 -16.80 -18.92
C TYR A 161 7.02 -15.49 -18.74
N GLY A 162 7.42 -14.92 -19.87
CA GLY A 162 7.95 -13.56 -20.01
C GLY A 162 6.97 -12.54 -19.45
N THR A 163 7.05 -12.29 -18.15
CA THR A 163 6.09 -11.47 -17.45
C THR A 163 6.48 -10.01 -17.54
N LEU A 164 5.47 -9.15 -17.64
CA LEU A 164 5.58 -7.69 -17.57
C LEU A 164 6.47 -7.21 -16.39
N PHE A 165 6.70 -8.06 -15.37
CA PHE A 165 7.58 -7.81 -14.23
C PHE A 165 8.83 -8.71 -14.13
N GLY A 166 8.97 -9.78 -14.91
CA GLY A 166 10.29 -10.38 -15.19
C GLY A 166 11.22 -9.37 -15.85
N GLY A 167 10.65 -8.45 -16.64
CA GLY A 167 11.34 -7.24 -17.10
C GLY A 167 11.66 -6.26 -15.97
N PHE A 168 10.81 -6.12 -14.94
CA PHE A 168 11.03 -5.22 -13.81
C PHE A 168 12.07 -5.74 -12.82
N SER A 169 12.12 -7.05 -12.57
CA SER A 169 13.18 -7.68 -11.78
C SER A 169 14.52 -7.64 -12.52
N LYS A 170 14.53 -7.90 -13.85
CA LYS A 170 15.72 -7.71 -14.70
C LYS A 170 16.16 -6.24 -14.79
N PHE A 171 15.23 -5.29 -14.89
CA PHE A 171 15.49 -3.85 -14.86
C PHE A 171 16.04 -3.41 -13.50
N ALA A 172 15.41 -3.83 -12.40
CA ALA A 172 15.88 -3.55 -11.05
C ALA A 172 17.27 -4.16 -10.78
N ASN A 173 17.58 -5.32 -11.35
CA ASN A 173 18.88 -5.98 -11.25
C ASN A 173 19.94 -5.36 -12.19
N GLN A 174 19.55 -4.61 -13.22
CA GLN A 174 20.48 -3.90 -14.12
C GLN A 174 21.08 -2.64 -13.50
N PHE A 175 20.43 -2.07 -12.48
CA PHE A 175 20.93 -0.91 -11.76
C PHE A 175 21.48 -1.36 -10.41
N SER A 176 22.69 -0.93 -10.07
CA SER A 176 23.21 -1.07 -8.70
C SER A 176 22.20 -0.42 -7.74
N ALA A 177 21.63 -1.22 -6.82
CA ALA A 177 20.54 -0.79 -5.93
C ALA A 177 20.82 0.56 -5.26
N ASP A 178 22.07 0.84 -4.89
CA ASP A 178 22.48 2.06 -4.21
C ASP A 178 22.33 3.35 -5.05
N ASN A 179 22.43 3.27 -6.38
CA ASN A 179 22.33 4.42 -7.28
C ASN A 179 20.89 4.76 -7.67
N LEU A 180 19.96 3.79 -7.61
CA LEU A 180 18.53 4.04 -7.86
C LEU A 180 17.77 4.45 -6.60
N ILE A 181 18.11 3.88 -5.44
CA ILE A 181 17.32 4.08 -4.20
C ILE A 181 17.23 5.56 -3.81
N LYS A 182 18.35 6.31 -3.92
CA LYS A 182 18.40 7.73 -3.52
C LYS A 182 17.53 8.64 -4.42
N PRO A 183 17.73 8.68 -5.76
CA PRO A 183 16.90 9.53 -6.62
C PRO A 183 15.43 9.06 -6.67
N LEU A 184 15.19 7.75 -6.64
CA LEU A 184 13.83 7.20 -6.70
C LEU A 184 13.06 7.45 -5.40
N GLY A 185 13.73 7.32 -4.25
CA GLY A 185 13.19 7.70 -2.94
C GLY A 185 12.85 9.18 -2.86
N LEU A 186 13.76 10.07 -3.32
CA LEU A 186 13.53 11.51 -3.31
C LEU A 186 12.39 11.91 -4.25
N PHE A 187 12.35 11.35 -5.46
CA PHE A 187 11.25 11.54 -6.40
C PHE A 187 9.90 11.11 -5.80
N LEU A 188 9.86 9.98 -5.10
CA LEU A 188 8.63 9.46 -4.51
C LEU A 188 8.17 10.24 -3.28
N VAL A 189 9.09 10.79 -2.48
CA VAL A 189 8.74 11.73 -1.41
C VAL A 189 8.12 12.99 -2.00
N ILE A 190 8.71 13.55 -3.07
CA ILE A 190 8.14 14.70 -3.78
C ILE A 190 6.77 14.35 -4.36
N ALA A 191 6.63 13.19 -5.01
CA ALA A 191 5.36 12.72 -5.57
C ALA A 191 4.29 12.56 -4.47
N LEU A 192 4.67 12.09 -3.28
CA LEU A 192 3.78 11.95 -2.13
C LEU A 192 3.32 13.30 -1.59
N ILE A 193 4.22 14.29 -1.51
CA ILE A 193 3.86 15.66 -1.14
C ILE A 193 2.91 16.27 -2.17
N VAL A 194 3.22 16.13 -3.47
CA VAL A 194 2.39 16.65 -4.56
C VAL A 194 1.01 16.00 -4.56
N ALA A 195 0.94 14.67 -4.45
CA ALA A 195 -0.31 13.93 -4.34
C ALA A 195 -1.14 14.33 -3.13
N TYR A 196 -0.50 14.57 -1.98
CA TYR A 196 -1.18 15.09 -0.80
C TYR A 196 -1.77 16.49 -1.02
N ILE A 197 -1.02 17.39 -1.65
CA ILE A 197 -1.49 18.74 -2.00
C ILE A 197 -2.68 18.67 -2.96
N ILE A 198 -2.59 17.83 -4.00
CA ILE A 198 -3.67 17.61 -4.98
C ILE A 198 -4.90 17.05 -4.27
N ALA A 199 -4.73 16.02 -3.44
CA ALA A 199 -5.81 15.39 -2.69
C ALA A 199 -6.57 16.40 -1.82
N ILE A 200 -5.85 17.29 -1.11
CA ILE A 200 -6.47 18.37 -0.34
C ILE A 200 -7.30 19.29 -1.24
N ARG A 201 -6.73 19.70 -2.38
CA ARG A 201 -7.38 20.67 -3.26
C ARG A 201 -8.68 20.12 -3.86
N PHE A 202 -8.71 18.84 -4.23
CA PHE A 202 -9.90 18.22 -4.79
C PHE A 202 -10.93 17.82 -3.72
N TYR A 203 -10.48 17.33 -2.56
CA TYR A 203 -11.39 16.99 -1.47
C TYR A 203 -12.08 18.24 -0.89
N GLY A 204 -11.36 19.38 -0.79
CA GLY A 204 -11.96 20.65 -0.38
C GLY A 204 -12.80 21.35 -1.45
N LYS A 205 -12.82 20.84 -2.70
CA LYS A 205 -13.73 21.28 -3.76
C LYS A 205 -14.94 20.35 -3.92
N LYS A 206 -14.86 19.12 -3.40
CA LYS A 206 -16.01 18.25 -3.16
C LYS A 206 -16.76 18.80 -1.94
N ASP A 207 -17.27 20.00 -2.12
CA ASP A 207 -18.14 20.68 -1.18
C ASP A 207 -19.57 20.14 -1.39
N PHE A 208 -20.15 19.71 -0.27
CA PHE A 208 -21.58 19.75 0.09
C PHE A 208 -22.61 19.20 -0.90
#